data_AF-A0A7Z9LWY8-F1
#
_entry.id   AF-A0A7Z9LWY8-F1
#
_cell.length_a   1.000
_cell.length_b   1.000
_cell.length_c   1.000
_cell.angle_alpha   90.00
_cell.angle_beta   90.00
_cell.angle_gamma   90.00
#
_symmetry.space_group_name_H-M   'P 1'
#
loop_
_entity.id
_entity.type
_entity.pdbx_description
1 polymer ?
#
loop_
_entity_poly.entity_id
_entity_poly.type
_entity_poly.pdbx_seq_one_letter_code
_entity_poly.pdbx_strand_id
1 'polypeptide(L)' 'KDINNEVAGKADVLLVPNLETGNSLSKIMVYFMNACAAGFVVGGKVPVVVTSRADNAESRLASIAAAIIAA' A
#
# COMPACT_ATOMS: atom_id res chain seq x y z
N LYS A 1 -22.61 1.05 14.54
CA LYS A 1 -22.46 -0.24 13.84
C LYS A 1 -22.44 -1.45 14.79
N ASP A 2 -22.29 -1.26 16.11
CA ASP A 2 -22.26 -2.35 17.10
C ASP A 2 -21.35 -3.53 16.70
N ILE A 3 -20.15 -3.19 16.21
CA ILE A 3 -19.13 -4.16 15.81
C ILE A 3 -18.07 -4.14 16.92
N ASN A 4 -18.03 -5.21 17.72
CA ASN A 4 -17.14 -5.34 18.87
C ASN A 4 -16.12 -6.47 18.63
N ASN A 5 -15.27 -6.31 17.62
CA ASN A 5 -14.16 -7.22 17.32
C ASN A 5 -12.82 -6.51 17.55
N GLU A 6 -11.77 -7.27 17.90
CA GLU A 6 -10.42 -6.82 18.20
C GLU A 6 -9.79 -5.94 17.10
N VAL A 7 -10.08 -6.26 15.83
CA VAL A 7 -9.54 -5.54 14.66
C VAL A 7 -10.36 -4.30 14.25
N ALA A 8 -11.55 -4.11 14.82
CA ALA A 8 -12.45 -3.03 14.40
C ALA A 8 -11.83 -1.66 14.68
N GLY A 9 -11.52 -0.90 13.62
CA GLY A 9 -10.87 0.41 13.72
C GLY A 9 -9.36 0.37 14.00
N LYS A 10 -8.76 -0.83 14.04
CA LYS A 10 -7.33 -1.06 14.36
C LYS A 10 -6.66 -2.01 13.36
N ALA A 11 -7.12 -2.04 12.11
CA ALA A 11 -6.58 -2.95 11.11
C ALA A 11 -5.22 -2.45 10.58
N ASP A 12 -4.20 -3.31 10.61
CA ASP A 12 -2.89 -3.05 9.99
C ASP A 12 -2.89 -3.37 8.48
N VAL A 13 -3.74 -4.30 8.05
CA VAL A 13 -3.85 -4.75 6.66
C VAL A 13 -5.30 -4.68 6.18
N LEU A 14 -5.50 -4.09 5.00
CA LEU A 14 -6.79 -4.03 4.33
C LEU A 14 -6.79 -4.91 3.08
N LEU A 15 -7.51 -6.03 3.14
CA LEU A 15 -7.78 -6.84 1.95
C LEU A 15 -8.94 -6.22 1.16
N VAL A 16 -8.65 -5.78 -0.06
CA VAL A 16 -9.62 -5.14 -0.93
C VAL A 16 -10.38 -6.16 -1.77
N PRO A 17 -11.65 -5.90 -2.14
CA PRO A 17 -12.47 -6.86 -2.88
C PRO A 17 -12.08 -7.01 -4.36
N ASN A 18 -11.42 -6.00 -4.94
CA ASN A 18 -10.97 -5.98 -6.33
C ASN A 18 -9.87 -4.94 -6.54
N LEU A 19 -9.26 -4.95 -7.73
CA LEU A 19 -8.15 -4.08 -8.10
C LEU A 19 -8.55 -2.60 -8.09
N GLU A 20 -9.75 -2.31 -8.58
CA GLU A 20 -10.29 -0.96 -8.70
C GLU A 20 -10.42 -0.30 -7.32
N THR A 21 -10.90 -1.04 -6.32
CA THR A 21 -11.01 -0.57 -4.93
C THR A 21 -9.64 -0.31 -4.33
N GLY A 22 -8.68 -1.22 -4.53
CA GLY A 22 -7.31 -1.04 -4.02
C GLY A 22 -6.58 0.14 -4.64
N ASN A 23 -6.64 0.28 -5.96
CA ASN A 23 -6.03 1.40 -6.65
C ASN A 23 -6.71 2.74 -6.28
N SER A 24 -8.03 2.77 -6.16
CA SER A 24 -8.74 3.99 -5.75
C SER A 24 -8.39 4.39 -4.32
N LEU A 25 -8.35 3.42 -3.39
CA LEU A 25 -8.00 3.66 -1.99
C LEU A 25 -6.60 4.25 -1.85
N SER A 26 -5.60 3.65 -2.52
CA SER A 26 -4.22 4.15 -2.45
C SER A 26 -4.10 5.56 -3.02
N LYS A 27 -4.76 5.87 -4.14
CA LYS A 27 -4.77 7.22 -4.71
C LYS A 27 -5.48 8.23 -3.82
N ILE A 28 -6.57 7.85 -3.14
CA ILE A 28 -7.23 8.72 -2.15
C ILE A 28 -6.27 9.05 -1.01
N MET A 29 -5.57 8.06 -0.46
CA MET A 29 -4.61 8.27 0.63
C MET A 29 -3.48 9.21 0.22
N VAL A 30 -2.91 9.02 -0.98
CA VAL A 30 -1.81 9.86 -1.47
C VAL A 30 -2.28 11.30 -1.75
N TYR A 31 -3.37 11.47 -2.51
CA TYR A 31 -3.78 12.80 -2.97
C TYR A 31 -4.56 13.62 -1.95
N PHE A 32 -5.35 12.98 -1.08
CA PHE A 32 -6.25 13.69 -0.16
C PHE A 32 -5.87 13.54 1.31
N MET A 33 -5.02 12.56 1.65
CA MET A 33 -4.59 12.33 3.04
C MET A 33 -3.08 12.56 3.24
N ASN A 34 -2.38 13.02 2.19
CA ASN A 34 -0.95 13.32 2.20
C ASN A 34 -0.10 12.12 2.66
N ALA A 35 -0.55 10.90 2.35
CA ALA A 35 0.17 9.68 2.68
C ALA A 35 1.34 9.45 1.72
N CYS A 36 2.44 8.86 2.22
CA CYS A 36 3.54 8.40 1.40
C CYS A 36 3.21 7.03 0.80
N ALA A 37 3.28 6.89 -0.53
CA ALA A 37 3.06 5.62 -1.19
C ALA A 37 4.32 4.75 -1.15
N ALA A 38 4.14 3.45 -0.88
CA ALA A 38 5.16 2.44 -1.09
C ALA A 38 4.49 1.18 -1.67
N GLY A 39 5.10 0.58 -2.70
CA GLY A 39 4.53 -0.57 -3.39
C GLY A 39 5.57 -1.48 -4.01
N PHE A 40 5.40 -2.78 -3.79
CA PHE A 40 6.20 -3.84 -4.40
C PHE A 40 5.36 -5.12 -4.52
N VAL A 41 5.76 -6.00 -5.42
CA VAL A 41 5.12 -7.29 -5.66
C VAL A 41 5.83 -8.35 -4.82
N VAL A 42 5.04 -9.18 -4.13
CA VAL A 42 5.48 -10.32 -3.31
C VAL A 42 4.98 -11.65 -3.87
N GLY A 43 5.46 -12.76 -3.31
CA GLY A 43 5.03 -14.13 -3.67
C GLY A 43 5.95 -14.84 -4.68
N GLY A 44 6.89 -14.11 -5.28
CA GLY A 44 7.99 -14.69 -6.07
C GLY A 44 9.20 -15.09 -5.21
N LYS A 45 10.31 -15.48 -5.86
CA LYS A 45 11.59 -15.78 -5.18
C LYS A 45 12.25 -14.54 -4.59
N VAL A 46 11.96 -13.37 -5.13
CA VAL A 46 12.50 -12.07 -4.72
C VAL A 46 11.40 -11.01 -4.86
N PRO A 47 11.38 -9.96 -4.03
CA PRO A 47 10.44 -8.85 -4.19
C PRO A 47 10.76 -8.04 -5.45
N VAL A 48 9.71 -7.49 -6.09
CA VAL A 48 9.85 -6.69 -7.31
C VAL A 48 9.17 -5.34 -7.13
N VAL A 49 9.94 -4.25 -7.21
CA VAL A 49 9.40 -2.89 -7.13
C VAL A 49 8.80 -2.50 -8.48
N VAL A 50 7.53 -2.09 -8.48
CA VAL A 50 6.82 -1.59 -9.66
C VAL A 50 6.29 -0.20 -9.36
N THR A 51 6.89 0.80 -10.00
CA THR A 51 6.54 2.21 -9.77
C THR A 51 5.44 2.66 -10.71
N SER A 52 4.55 3.53 -10.23
CA SER A 52 3.60 4.26 -11.08
C SER A 52 4.26 5.51 -11.66
N ARG A 53 3.86 5.92 -12.87
CA ARG A 53 4.36 7.15 -13.51
C ARG A 53 4.07 8.41 -12.67
N ALA A 54 3.01 8.38 -11.86
CA ALA A 54 2.62 9.50 -11.01
C ALA A 54 3.43 9.58 -9.70
N ASP A 55 4.33 8.63 -9.44
CA ASP A 55 5.02 8.53 -8.16
C ASP A 55 6.19 9.51 -8.10
N ASN A 56 6.27 10.25 -6.98
CA ASN A 56 7.37 11.17 -6.72
C ASN A 56 8.66 10.40 -6.32
N ALA A 57 9.76 11.13 -6.10
CA ALA A 57 11.04 10.51 -5.74
C ALA A 57 10.96 9.78 -4.39
N GLU A 58 10.24 10.34 -3.42
CA GLU A 58 10.08 9.79 -2.07
C GLU A 58 9.33 8.46 -2.10
N SER A 59 8.23 8.37 -2.85
CA SER A 59 7.44 7.14 -2.98
C SER A 59 8.24 6.00 -3.62
N ARG A 60 9.08 6.35 -4.60
CA ARG A 60 9.99 5.37 -5.24
C ARG A 60 11.05 4.87 -4.27
N LEU A 61 11.65 5.76 -3.49
CA LEU A 61 12.63 5.39 -2.46
C LEU A 61 11.98 4.55 -1.35
N ALA A 62 10.79 4.94 -0.88
CA ALA A 62 10.03 4.20 0.13
C ALA A 62 9.68 2.78 -0.37
N SER A 63 9.31 2.65 -1.65
CA SER A 63 9.05 1.34 -2.27
C SER A 63 10.29 0.45 -2.29
N ILE A 64 11.46 0.99 -2.62
CA ILE A 64 12.74 0.25 -2.57
C ILE A 64 13.06 -0.17 -1.14
N ALA A 65 12.95 0.75 -0.18
CA ALA A 65 13.20 0.45 1.23
C ALA A 65 12.26 -0.64 1.76
N ALA A 66 10.97 -0.55 1.44
CA ALA A 66 9.97 -1.55 1.82
C ALA A 66 10.27 -2.93 1.21
N ALA A 67 10.69 -2.97 -0.06
CA ALA A 67 11.09 -4.21 -0.72
C ALA A 67 12.33 -4.85 -0.07
N ILE A 68 13.30 -4.06 0.40
CA ILE A 68 14.48 -4.56 1.14
C ILE A 68 14.07 -5.14 2.49
N ILE A 69 13.16 -4.48 3.22
CA ILE A 69 12.66 -4.95 4.52
C ILE A 69 11.88 -6.27 4.38
N ALA A 70 11.16 -6.44 3.27
CA ALA A 70 10.37 -7.63 2.99
C ALA A 70 11.16 -8.80 2.38
N ALA A 71 12.43 -8.59 2.02
CA ALA A 71 13.30 -9.60 1.40
C ALA A 71 13.87 -10.60 2.41
#